data_AF-A0A0P8XFP8-F1
#
_entry.id   AF-A0A0P8XFP8-F1
#
_cell.length_a   1.000
_cell.length_b   1.000
_cell.length_c   1.000
_cell.angle_alpha   90.00
_cell.angle_beta   90.00
_cell.angle_gamma   90.00
#
_symmetry.space_group_name_H-M   'P 1'
#
loop_
_entity.id
_entity.type
_entity.pdbx_description
1 polymer ?
#
loop_
_entity_poly.entity_id
_entity_poly.type
_entity_poly.pdbx_seq_one_letter_code
_entity_poly.pdbx_strand_id
1 'polypeptide(L)'
;MSKQVLAKIRPSSSLILLAKDQAPKQKSFDYNALLLTRTQKSSFMPESSVFPGGVCDVTDNSPAWLEHFHRGKIDAAKLRDLGHVKGPRPEIFQAEETDKKIDPNLSLRLTAIRETFEELGILLCRDRKSLTSTSGYGKFYDQFDRAHWQHVVHNDASQFLELCKQLDVVPDVWSLHEWSAWRTPSTFKKRFETAFFLTALEEQPTVHIEPYEVKDCAVRKP
;
A
#
# COMPACT_ATOMS: atom_id res chain seq x y z
N MET A 1 12.30 40.89 -1.75
CA MET A 1 12.20 39.54 -2.33
C MET A 1 11.71 38.59 -1.24
N SER A 2 10.48 38.10 -1.33
CA SER A 2 9.98 37.09 -0.39
C SER A 2 10.71 35.77 -0.68
N LYS A 3 11.35 35.19 0.34
CA LYS A 3 11.85 33.82 0.25
C LYS A 3 10.63 32.91 0.01
N GLN A 4 10.48 32.40 -1.21
CA GLN A 4 9.55 31.30 -1.47
C GLN A 4 10.02 30.12 -0.63
N VAL A 5 9.33 29.86 0.49
CA VAL A 5 9.50 28.61 1.23
C VAL A 5 9.00 27.51 0.30
N LEU A 6 9.92 26.69 -0.19
CA LEU A 6 9.58 25.52 -0.99
C LEU A 6 8.62 24.64 -0.17
N ALA A 7 7.47 24.29 -0.75
CA ALA A 7 6.49 23.46 -0.07
C ALA A 7 7.13 22.12 0.33
N LYS A 8 6.95 21.71 1.60
CA LYS A 8 7.41 20.42 2.13
C LYS A 8 6.84 19.30 1.26
N ILE A 9 7.73 18.48 0.69
CA ILE A 9 7.36 17.27 -0.05
C ILE A 9 7.07 16.18 0.97
N ARG A 10 5.90 15.53 0.87
CA ARG A 10 5.50 14.44 1.75
C ARG A 10 5.70 13.10 1.05
N PRO A 11 6.37 12.12 1.66
CA PRO A 11 6.43 10.78 1.11
C PRO A 11 5.05 10.12 1.17
N SER A 12 4.69 9.40 0.11
CA SER A 12 3.42 8.67 0.00
C SER A 12 3.64 7.37 -0.76
N SER A 13 2.69 6.45 -0.64
CA SER A 13 2.66 5.23 -1.44
C SER A 13 1.29 4.99 -2.03
N SER A 14 1.24 4.37 -3.20
CA SER A 14 0.00 4.03 -3.89
C SER A 14 0.10 2.65 -4.53
N LEU A 15 -1.01 1.90 -4.51
CA LEU A 15 -1.04 0.52 -4.95
C LEU A 15 -1.93 0.33 -6.17
N ILE A 16 -1.31 -0.07 -7.28
CA ILE A 16 -2.00 -0.58 -8.45
C ILE A 16 -2.37 -2.04 -8.15
N LEU A 17 -3.66 -2.27 -7.86
CA LEU A 17 -4.19 -3.59 -7.57
C LEU A 17 -4.82 -4.19 -8.83
N LEU A 18 -4.20 -5.25 -9.35
CA LEU A 18 -4.75 -6.04 -10.45
C LEU A 18 -5.44 -7.30 -9.92
N ALA A 19 -6.53 -7.69 -10.54
CA ALA A 19 -7.19 -8.97 -10.27
C ALA A 19 -7.45 -9.70 -11.58
N LYS A 20 -7.19 -11.01 -11.60
CA LYS A 20 -7.45 -11.85 -12.76
C LYS A 20 -8.94 -11.85 -13.11
N ASP A 21 -9.26 -11.61 -14.37
CA ASP A 21 -10.61 -11.75 -14.92
C ASP A 21 -10.89 -13.24 -15.11
N GLN A 22 -11.89 -13.77 -14.38
CA GLN A 22 -12.30 -15.17 -14.46
C GLN A 22 -13.16 -15.47 -15.71
N ALA A 23 -13.48 -14.45 -16.51
CA ALA A 23 -14.23 -14.63 -17.75
C ALA A 23 -13.43 -15.43 -18.81
N PRO A 24 -14.10 -16.21 -19.68
CA PRO A 24 -13.45 -16.98 -20.74
C PRO A 24 -12.58 -16.11 -21.65
N LYS A 25 -11.38 -16.62 -22.01
CA LYS A 25 -10.29 -15.99 -22.78
C LYS A 25 -10.67 -15.43 -24.16
N GLN A 26 -11.47 -14.36 -24.21
CA GLN A 26 -11.79 -13.67 -25.46
C GLN A 26 -10.90 -12.43 -25.71
N LYS A 27 -10.03 -12.05 -24.78
CA LYS A 27 -9.27 -10.78 -24.84
C LYS A 27 -7.75 -10.99 -24.80
N SER A 28 -7.02 -9.96 -25.25
CA SER A 28 -5.55 -9.89 -25.24
C SER A 28 -4.93 -9.80 -23.84
N PHE A 29 -5.75 -9.58 -22.82
CA PHE A 29 -5.39 -9.53 -21.40
C PHE A 29 -6.48 -10.19 -20.55
N ASP A 30 -6.08 -10.71 -19.38
CA ASP A 30 -6.92 -11.48 -18.45
C ASP A 30 -6.95 -10.86 -17.05
N TYR A 31 -6.84 -9.54 -16.94
CA TYR A 31 -6.87 -8.82 -15.67
C TYR A 31 -7.69 -7.53 -15.73
N ASN A 32 -8.15 -7.10 -14.56
CA ASN A 32 -8.75 -5.79 -14.33
C ASN A 32 -7.94 -5.03 -13.27
N ALA A 33 -7.96 -3.69 -13.34
CA ALA A 33 -7.36 -2.81 -12.33
C ALA A 33 -8.46 -2.23 -11.43
N LEU A 34 -8.21 -2.21 -10.12
CA LEU A 34 -9.11 -1.55 -9.15
C LEU A 34 -8.72 -0.07 -9.01
N LEU A 35 -9.71 0.80 -9.20
CA LEU A 35 -9.60 2.24 -8.95
C LEU A 35 -10.69 2.69 -7.97
N LEU A 36 -10.42 3.81 -7.30
CA LEU A 36 -11.39 4.51 -6.48
C LEU A 36 -11.57 5.94 -6.99
N THR A 37 -12.75 6.51 -6.76
CA THR A 37 -13.00 7.94 -6.98
C THR A 37 -12.97 8.64 -5.63
N ARG A 38 -12.14 9.68 -5.53
CA ARG A 38 -11.99 10.48 -4.31
C ARG A 38 -13.25 11.28 -4.00
N THR A 39 -13.56 11.47 -2.73
CA THR A 39 -14.69 12.36 -2.33
C THR A 39 -14.41 13.82 -2.72
N GLN A 40 -15.49 14.62 -2.84
CA GLN A 40 -15.37 16.07 -3.08
C GLN A 40 -14.64 16.81 -1.94
N LYS A 41 -14.67 16.25 -0.73
CA LYS A 41 -13.97 16.78 0.45
C LYS A 41 -12.46 16.53 0.42
N SER A 42 -11.98 15.73 -0.53
CA SER A 42 -10.55 15.45 -0.67
C SER A 42 -9.75 16.73 -0.88
N SER A 43 -8.72 16.87 -0.05
CA SER A 43 -7.93 18.09 0.00
C SER A 43 -6.92 18.24 -1.16
N PHE A 44 -6.78 17.20 -1.99
CA PHE A 44 -5.96 17.13 -3.19
C PHE A 44 -6.71 16.30 -4.24
N MET A 45 -6.84 16.83 -5.45
CA MET A 45 -7.53 16.20 -6.59
C MET A 45 -8.91 15.60 -6.23
N PRO A 46 -9.88 16.41 -5.78
CA PRO A 46 -11.22 15.89 -5.49
C PRO A 46 -11.88 15.31 -6.75
N GLU A 47 -12.68 14.26 -6.58
CA GLU A 47 -13.43 13.57 -7.65
C GLU A 47 -12.60 12.95 -8.78
N SER A 48 -11.28 12.83 -8.61
CA SER A 48 -10.44 12.09 -9.55
C SER A 48 -10.51 10.58 -9.30
N SER A 49 -10.40 9.81 -10.39
CA SER A 49 -10.15 8.36 -10.30
C SER A 49 -8.66 8.12 -10.05
N VAL A 50 -8.34 7.40 -8.98
CA VAL A 50 -6.98 7.11 -8.52
C VAL A 50 -6.86 5.66 -8.08
N PHE A 51 -5.63 5.21 -7.87
CA PHE A 51 -5.35 3.98 -7.13
C PHE A 51 -5.39 4.27 -5.62
N PRO A 52 -5.67 3.25 -4.78
CA PRO A 52 -5.58 3.43 -3.35
C PRO A 52 -4.19 3.88 -2.91
N GLY A 53 -4.12 4.70 -1.88
CA GLY A 53 -2.86 5.22 -1.38
C GLY A 53 -2.94 6.60 -0.74
N GLY A 54 -1.91 6.89 0.07
CA GLY A 54 -1.84 8.11 0.82
C GLY A 54 -0.46 8.37 1.41
N VAL A 55 -0.41 9.28 2.36
CA VAL A 55 0.84 9.76 2.96
C VAL A 55 1.40 8.68 3.89
N CYS A 56 2.71 8.50 3.90
CA CYS A 56 3.34 7.60 4.85
C CYS A 56 3.13 8.12 6.27
N ASP A 57 2.56 7.29 7.12
CA ASP A 57 2.45 7.60 8.54
C ASP A 57 3.78 7.28 9.25
N VAL A 58 4.00 7.91 10.41
CA VAL A 58 5.20 7.61 11.21
C VAL A 58 5.20 6.18 11.73
N THR A 59 4.02 5.60 11.94
CA THR A 59 3.82 4.23 12.42
C THR A 59 4.21 3.18 11.37
N ASP A 60 4.09 3.50 10.07
CA ASP A 60 4.57 2.65 8.96
C ASP A 60 6.10 2.45 9.01
N ASN A 61 6.83 3.36 9.69
CA ASN A 61 8.28 3.29 9.85
C ASN A 61 8.72 2.72 11.22
N SER A 62 7.78 2.27 12.05
CA SER A 62 8.07 1.79 13.40
C SER A 62 8.90 0.50 13.40
N PRO A 63 9.98 0.41 14.21
CA PRO A 63 10.73 -0.83 14.41
C PRO A 63 9.87 -2.01 14.92
N ALA A 64 8.70 -1.73 15.52
CA ALA A 64 7.75 -2.76 15.97
C ALA A 64 7.29 -3.68 14.82
N TRP A 65 7.32 -3.21 13.57
CA TRP A 65 7.06 -4.07 12.41
C TRP A 65 8.11 -5.17 12.27
N LEU A 66 9.39 -4.88 12.50
CA LEU A 66 10.46 -5.89 12.43
C LEU A 66 10.25 -6.98 13.49
N GLU A 67 9.85 -6.59 14.70
CA GLU A 67 9.50 -7.54 15.76
C GLU A 67 8.31 -8.44 15.38
N HIS A 68 7.28 -7.86 14.73
CA HIS A 68 6.12 -8.60 14.25
C HIS A 68 6.47 -9.59 13.14
N PHE A 69 7.24 -9.17 12.14
CA PHE A 69 7.75 -10.06 11.10
C PHE A 69 8.62 -11.18 11.69
N HIS A 70 9.49 -10.87 12.66
CA HIS A 70 10.30 -11.88 13.36
C HIS A 70 9.41 -12.91 14.07
N ARG A 71 8.35 -12.47 14.76
CA ARG A 71 7.37 -13.37 15.40
C ARG A 71 6.66 -14.27 14.38
N GLY A 72 6.39 -13.74 13.20
CA GLY A 72 5.92 -14.48 12.03
C GLY A 72 6.95 -15.45 11.41
N LYS A 73 8.13 -15.62 12.04
CA LYS A 73 9.26 -16.45 11.57
C LYS A 73 9.81 -16.01 10.22
N ILE A 74 9.76 -14.71 9.95
CA ILE A 74 10.36 -14.11 8.75
C ILE A 74 11.81 -13.73 9.07
N ASP A 75 12.73 -14.26 8.30
CA ASP A 75 14.14 -13.89 8.37
C ASP A 75 14.32 -12.42 7.98
N ALA A 76 15.09 -11.68 8.76
CA ALA A 76 15.47 -10.30 8.45
C ALA A 76 16.16 -10.18 7.08
N ALA A 77 16.84 -11.24 6.60
CA ALA A 77 17.40 -11.30 5.25
C ALA A 77 16.32 -11.14 4.17
N LYS A 78 15.16 -11.80 4.33
CA LYS A 78 14.05 -11.69 3.37
C LYS A 78 13.44 -10.29 3.32
N LEU A 79 13.52 -9.54 4.42
CA LEU A 79 13.08 -8.15 4.46
C LEU A 79 14.11 -7.23 3.79
N ARG A 80 15.41 -7.46 4.00
CA ARG A 80 16.48 -6.71 3.31
C ARG A 80 16.45 -6.92 1.80
N ASP A 81 16.05 -8.10 1.33
CA ASP A 81 15.98 -8.41 -0.10
C ASP A 81 14.83 -7.67 -0.82
N LEU A 82 13.87 -7.07 -0.12
CA LEU A 82 12.78 -6.28 -0.73
C LEU A 82 13.31 -5.12 -1.60
N GLY A 83 14.47 -4.56 -1.26
CA GLY A 83 15.11 -3.47 -1.98
C GLY A 83 16.19 -3.89 -2.97
N HIS A 84 16.38 -5.19 -3.22
CA HIS A 84 17.47 -5.70 -4.05
C HIS A 84 17.17 -5.53 -5.55
N VAL A 85 17.37 -4.30 -6.05
CA VAL A 85 17.20 -3.93 -7.46
C VAL A 85 18.55 -3.55 -8.06
N LYS A 86 18.83 -4.01 -9.29
CA LYS A 86 20.04 -3.63 -10.02
C LYS A 86 19.84 -2.25 -10.66
N GLY A 87 20.73 -1.30 -10.35
CA GLY A 87 20.78 0.01 -11.01
C GLY A 87 20.38 1.18 -10.09
N PRO A 88 20.31 2.41 -10.65
CA PRO A 88 19.94 3.59 -9.87
C PRO A 88 18.49 3.50 -9.39
N ARG A 89 18.24 4.01 -8.18
CA ARG A 89 16.93 4.01 -7.55
C ARG A 89 16.51 5.42 -7.12
N PRO A 90 15.21 5.75 -7.20
CA PRO A 90 14.68 7.02 -6.69
C PRO A 90 15.05 7.24 -5.21
N GLU A 91 15.27 8.51 -4.83
CA GLU A 91 15.67 8.90 -3.47
C GLU A 91 14.73 8.38 -2.39
N ILE A 92 13.42 8.31 -2.67
CA ILE A 92 12.42 7.79 -1.72
C ILE A 92 12.69 6.34 -1.25
N PHE A 93 13.42 5.53 -2.01
CA PHE A 93 13.77 4.14 -1.65
C PHE A 93 15.14 4.01 -0.98
N GLN A 94 15.90 5.10 -0.86
CA GLN A 94 17.24 5.07 -0.28
C GLN A 94 17.14 5.07 1.25
N ALA A 95 17.70 4.05 1.88
CA ALA A 95 17.75 3.96 3.33
C ALA A 95 18.65 5.06 3.92
N GLU A 96 18.18 5.70 4.99
CA GLU A 96 19.03 6.53 5.85
C GLU A 96 19.70 5.62 6.88
N GLU A 97 20.99 5.81 7.17
CA GLU A 97 21.70 5.09 8.24
C GLU A 97 21.23 5.58 9.62
N THR A 98 20.05 5.14 10.06
CA THR A 98 19.52 5.46 11.40
C THR A 98 18.83 4.25 12.03
N ASP A 99 19.06 4.01 13.32
CA ASP A 99 18.43 2.90 14.06
C ASP A 99 16.95 3.13 14.41
N LYS A 100 16.41 4.32 14.10
CA LYS A 100 15.04 4.73 14.50
C LYS A 100 13.97 4.46 13.46
N LYS A 101 14.35 4.08 12.25
CA LYS A 101 13.44 3.82 11.13
C LYS A 101 13.78 2.48 10.52
N ILE A 102 12.76 1.77 10.05
CA ILE A 102 12.95 0.60 9.20
C ILE A 102 13.33 1.05 7.78
N ASP A 103 13.81 0.10 6.97
CA ASP A 103 14.15 0.34 5.56
C ASP A 103 12.94 0.94 4.79
N PRO A 104 13.10 2.04 4.03
CA PRO A 104 12.03 2.61 3.20
C PRO A 104 11.39 1.61 2.22
N ASN A 105 12.15 0.61 1.76
CA ASN A 105 11.61 -0.46 0.92
C ASN A 105 10.52 -1.25 1.62
N LEU A 106 10.60 -1.38 2.95
CA LEU A 106 9.57 -2.01 3.77
C LEU A 106 8.47 -1.00 4.14
N SER A 107 8.83 0.17 4.67
CA SER A 107 7.81 1.12 5.16
C SER A 107 6.90 1.66 4.06
N LEU A 108 7.40 1.90 2.85
CA LEU A 108 6.56 2.33 1.72
C LEU A 108 5.56 1.23 1.31
N ARG A 109 5.95 -0.05 1.37
CA ARG A 109 5.05 -1.17 1.10
C ARG A 109 4.00 -1.30 2.20
N LEU A 110 4.38 -1.10 3.46
CA LEU A 110 3.44 -1.05 4.58
C LEU A 110 2.43 0.08 4.41
N THR A 111 2.88 1.29 4.07
CA THR A 111 2.00 2.42 3.74
C THR A 111 1.00 2.05 2.64
N ALA A 112 1.47 1.47 1.53
CA ALA A 112 0.59 1.10 0.42
C ALA A 112 -0.49 0.09 0.83
N ILE A 113 -0.13 -0.89 1.66
CA ILE A 113 -1.07 -1.91 2.16
C ILE A 113 -2.04 -1.30 3.17
N ARG A 114 -1.55 -0.49 4.13
CA ARG A 114 -2.39 0.18 5.14
C ARG A 114 -3.44 1.06 4.48
N GLU A 115 -3.02 1.95 3.57
CA GLU A 115 -3.93 2.86 2.85
C GLU A 115 -4.95 2.08 2.01
N THR A 116 -4.53 0.98 1.36
CA THR A 116 -5.46 0.09 0.63
C THR A 116 -6.50 -0.54 1.56
N PHE A 117 -6.12 -0.88 2.79
CA PHE A 117 -7.05 -1.35 3.80
C PHE A 117 -7.97 -0.24 4.31
N GLU A 118 -7.43 0.94 4.61
CA GLU A 118 -8.22 2.10 5.06
C GLU A 118 -9.27 2.52 4.05
N GLU A 119 -8.92 2.64 2.77
CA GLU A 119 -9.84 3.15 1.75
C GLU A 119 -10.82 2.09 1.23
N LEU A 120 -10.37 0.83 1.10
CA LEU A 120 -11.10 -0.23 0.38
C LEU A 120 -11.38 -1.48 1.20
N GLY A 121 -10.89 -1.56 2.44
CA GLY A 121 -11.08 -2.70 3.33
C GLY A 121 -10.38 -3.97 2.85
N ILE A 122 -9.41 -3.86 1.93
CA ILE A 122 -8.66 -5.00 1.39
C ILE A 122 -7.39 -5.17 2.19
N LEU A 123 -7.34 -6.22 3.02
CA LEU A 123 -6.16 -6.55 3.83
C LEU A 123 -5.23 -7.50 3.07
N LEU A 124 -4.19 -6.96 2.44
CA LEU A 124 -3.14 -7.76 1.80
C LEU A 124 -2.18 -8.32 2.86
N CYS A 125 -2.30 -9.61 3.13
CA CYS A 125 -1.54 -10.26 4.18
C CYS A 125 -1.32 -11.75 3.90
N ARG A 126 -0.35 -12.31 4.60
CA ARG A 126 -0.04 -13.74 4.63
C ARG A 126 -0.18 -14.29 6.04
N ASP A 127 -0.82 -15.44 6.11
CA ASP A 127 -0.81 -16.33 7.27
C ASP A 127 0.35 -17.34 7.16
N ARG A 128 0.54 -18.16 8.19
CA ARG A 128 1.60 -19.19 8.20
C ARG A 128 1.55 -20.16 7.02
N LYS A 129 0.38 -20.41 6.43
CA LYS A 129 0.20 -21.34 5.32
C LYS A 129 0.59 -20.71 3.98
N SER A 130 0.25 -19.44 3.79
CA SER A 130 0.48 -18.69 2.55
C SER A 130 1.87 -18.03 2.47
N LEU A 131 2.61 -17.96 3.59
CA LEU A 131 4.01 -17.53 3.61
C LEU A 131 4.92 -18.34 2.68
N THR A 132 4.61 -19.61 2.43
CA THR A 132 5.37 -20.46 1.50
C THR A 132 4.84 -20.43 0.06
N SER A 133 3.79 -19.65 -0.22
CA SER A 133 3.20 -19.58 -1.57
C SER A 133 4.16 -18.91 -2.55
N THR A 134 4.45 -19.63 -3.65
CA THR A 134 5.32 -19.18 -4.76
C THR A 134 4.54 -18.81 -6.01
N SER A 135 3.20 -18.63 -5.93
CA SER A 135 2.37 -18.36 -7.12
C SER A 135 2.62 -17.01 -7.78
N GLY A 136 3.36 -16.11 -7.12
CA GLY A 136 3.61 -14.73 -7.60
C GLY A 136 2.44 -13.78 -7.39
N TYR A 137 1.24 -14.29 -7.10
CA TYR A 137 0.08 -13.48 -6.76
C TYR A 137 0.10 -13.06 -5.29
N GLY A 138 -0.41 -11.85 -5.04
CA GLY A 138 -0.67 -11.35 -3.69
C GLY A 138 -1.78 -12.14 -3.00
N LYS A 139 -1.69 -12.16 -1.67
CA LYS A 139 -2.68 -12.81 -0.80
C LYS A 139 -3.42 -11.76 0.01
N PHE A 140 -4.72 -11.98 0.18
CA PHE A 140 -5.56 -11.14 1.01
C PHE A 140 -6.39 -12.02 1.95
N TYR A 141 -6.86 -11.41 3.03
CA TYR A 141 -7.71 -12.06 4.01
C TYR A 141 -8.99 -11.24 4.20
N ASP A 142 -10.12 -11.91 4.35
CA ASP A 142 -11.43 -11.25 4.44
C ASP A 142 -12.31 -11.74 5.60
N GLN A 143 -11.91 -12.79 6.31
CA GLN A 143 -12.70 -13.42 7.38
C GLN A 143 -12.45 -12.77 8.75
N PHE A 144 -12.86 -11.51 8.91
CA PHE A 144 -12.80 -10.75 10.17
C PHE A 144 -13.79 -9.58 10.15
N ASP A 145 -13.95 -8.88 11.28
CA ASP A 145 -14.76 -7.66 11.37
C ASP A 145 -14.05 -6.48 10.67
N ARG A 146 -14.18 -6.48 9.34
CA ARG A 146 -13.54 -5.50 8.47
C ARG A 146 -14.01 -4.08 8.74
N ALA A 147 -15.31 -3.88 8.96
CA ALA A 147 -15.87 -2.54 9.16
C ALA A 147 -15.35 -1.92 10.46
N HIS A 148 -15.32 -2.68 11.55
CA HIS A 148 -14.72 -2.23 12.81
C HIS A 148 -13.25 -1.86 12.63
N TRP A 149 -12.46 -2.77 12.06
CA TRP A 149 -11.02 -2.55 11.94
C TRP A 149 -10.65 -1.45 10.97
N GLN A 150 -11.38 -1.31 9.85
CA GLN A 150 -11.16 -0.22 8.91
C GLN A 150 -11.43 1.14 9.56
N HIS A 151 -12.50 1.24 10.35
CA HIS A 151 -12.78 2.44 11.14
C HIS A 151 -11.67 2.72 12.17
N VAL A 152 -11.23 1.69 12.91
CA VAL A 152 -10.19 1.83 13.92
C VAL A 152 -8.85 2.28 13.31
N VAL A 153 -8.44 1.67 12.20
CA VAL A 153 -7.18 1.99 11.51
C VAL A 153 -7.24 3.37 10.84
N HIS A 154 -8.35 3.74 10.20
CA HIS A 154 -8.55 5.06 9.62
C HIS A 154 -8.37 6.20 10.65
N ASN A 155 -8.78 5.97 11.91
CA ASN A 155 -8.62 6.95 12.98
C ASN A 155 -7.23 6.93 13.65
N ASP A 156 -6.52 5.80 13.59
CA ASP A 156 -5.19 5.63 14.18
C ASP A 156 -4.39 4.57 13.40
N ALA A 157 -3.46 5.02 12.57
CA ALA A 157 -2.61 4.16 11.73
C ALA A 157 -1.81 3.12 12.54
N SER A 158 -1.52 3.37 13.82
CA SER A 158 -0.82 2.40 14.67
C SER A 158 -1.63 1.12 14.90
N GLN A 159 -2.96 1.21 14.80
CA GLN A 159 -3.86 0.07 14.94
C GLN A 159 -3.74 -0.91 13.77
N PHE A 160 -3.12 -0.54 12.65
CA PHE A 160 -2.87 -1.47 11.54
C PHE A 160 -1.94 -2.62 11.96
N LEU A 161 -0.94 -2.31 12.79
CA LEU A 161 -0.08 -3.32 13.39
C LEU A 161 -0.85 -4.20 14.38
N GLU A 162 -1.73 -3.61 15.20
CA GLU A 162 -2.55 -4.36 16.15
C GLU A 162 -3.56 -5.29 15.45
N LEU A 163 -4.14 -4.86 14.32
CA LEU A 163 -4.94 -5.70 13.43
C LEU A 163 -4.14 -6.93 12.97
N CYS A 164 -2.92 -6.72 12.46
CA CYS A 164 -2.07 -7.81 12.00
C CYS A 164 -1.72 -8.79 13.14
N LYS A 165 -1.46 -8.27 14.35
CA LYS A 165 -1.22 -9.10 15.55
C LYS A 165 -2.46 -9.90 15.94
N GLN A 166 -3.64 -9.29 15.96
CA GLN A 166 -4.88 -9.95 16.36
C GLN A 166 -5.25 -11.09 15.40
N LEU A 167 -4.99 -10.92 14.11
CA LEU A 167 -5.27 -11.93 13.09
C LEU A 167 -4.16 -12.98 12.92
N ASP A 168 -3.02 -12.86 13.64
CA ASP A 168 -1.80 -13.68 13.45
C ASP A 168 -1.34 -13.74 11.97
N VAL A 169 -1.36 -12.58 11.30
CA VAL A 169 -0.93 -12.41 9.90
C VAL A 169 0.18 -11.37 9.78
N VAL A 170 0.92 -11.40 8.68
CA VAL A 170 1.89 -10.35 8.31
C VAL A 170 1.48 -9.69 6.99
N PRO A 171 1.72 -8.39 6.79
CA PRO A 171 1.43 -7.73 5.51
C PRO A 171 2.16 -8.41 4.34
N ASP A 172 1.49 -8.59 3.19
CA ASP A 172 2.08 -9.23 2.01
C ASP A 172 2.99 -8.28 1.22
N VAL A 173 4.09 -7.87 1.85
CA VAL A 173 5.05 -6.92 1.26
C VAL A 173 5.79 -7.49 0.05
N TRP A 174 5.88 -8.82 -0.08
CA TRP A 174 6.62 -9.46 -1.17
C TRP A 174 5.84 -9.50 -2.48
N SER A 175 4.51 -9.41 -2.46
CA SER A 175 3.72 -9.32 -3.69
C SER A 175 3.68 -7.90 -4.28
N LEU A 176 4.17 -6.90 -3.54
CA LEU A 176 4.25 -5.51 -4.01
C LEU A 176 5.53 -5.28 -4.82
N HIS A 177 5.37 -5.23 -6.13
CA HIS A 177 6.43 -4.92 -7.08
C HIS A 177 6.53 -3.40 -7.29
N GLU A 178 7.74 -2.87 -7.30
CA GLU A 178 7.96 -1.45 -7.61
C GLU A 178 7.61 -1.16 -9.06
N TRP A 179 6.76 -0.15 -9.27
CA TRP A 179 6.32 0.26 -10.61
C TRP A 179 6.98 1.58 -11.04
N SER A 180 6.85 2.62 -10.22
CA SER A 180 7.45 3.94 -10.51
C SER A 180 7.47 4.83 -9.27
N ALA A 181 8.22 5.93 -9.32
CA ALA A 181 8.17 6.99 -8.32
C ALA A 181 7.93 8.34 -8.98
N TRP A 182 7.00 9.12 -8.45
CA TRP A 182 6.61 10.41 -9.04
C TRP A 182 6.62 11.52 -7.99
N ARG A 183 7.26 12.63 -8.32
CA ARG A 183 7.30 13.83 -7.48
C ARG A 183 6.36 14.88 -8.07
N THR A 184 5.44 15.40 -7.26
CA THR A 184 4.50 16.44 -7.71
C THR A 184 5.27 17.68 -8.20
N PRO A 185 4.92 18.27 -9.36
CA PRO A 185 5.57 19.47 -9.88
C PRO A 185 5.61 20.63 -8.87
N SER A 186 6.61 21.49 -8.97
CA SER A 186 6.82 22.63 -8.06
C SER A 186 5.72 23.70 -8.12
N THR A 187 4.88 23.68 -9.15
CA THR A 187 3.73 24.59 -9.32
C THR A 187 2.58 24.28 -8.36
N PHE A 188 2.56 23.11 -7.72
CA PHE A 188 1.52 22.72 -6.77
C PHE A 188 1.87 23.14 -5.34
N LYS A 189 0.88 23.64 -4.60
CA LYS A 189 1.03 23.99 -3.16
C LYS A 189 1.22 22.77 -2.27
N LYS A 190 0.45 21.70 -2.53
CA LYS A 190 0.60 20.40 -1.88
C LYS A 190 1.43 19.50 -2.77
N ARG A 191 2.53 18.99 -2.24
CA ARG A 191 3.48 18.18 -2.99
C ARG A 191 3.76 16.87 -2.29
N PHE A 192 3.91 15.85 -3.11
CA PHE A 192 4.15 14.49 -2.69
C PHE A 192 5.29 13.91 -3.50
N GLU A 193 5.98 12.95 -2.92
CA GLU A 193 6.82 12.00 -3.63
C GLU A 193 6.21 10.63 -3.38
N THR A 194 5.63 10.05 -4.43
CA THR A 194 4.81 8.85 -4.32
C THR A 194 5.53 7.66 -4.94
N ALA A 195 5.74 6.62 -4.13
CA ALA A 195 6.12 5.30 -4.61
C ALA A 195 4.87 4.55 -5.09
N PHE A 196 4.85 4.12 -6.34
CA PHE A 196 3.79 3.27 -6.89
C PHE A 196 4.25 1.82 -6.86
N PHE A 197 3.41 0.97 -6.26
CA PHE A 197 3.57 -0.48 -6.28
C PHE A 197 2.49 -1.12 -7.16
N LEU A 198 2.78 -2.31 -7.64
CA LEU A 198 1.87 -3.17 -8.40
C LEU A 198 1.76 -4.52 -7.68
N THR A 199 0.54 -5.03 -7.52
CA THR A 199 0.32 -6.41 -7.09
C THR A 199 -0.83 -7.00 -7.89
N ALA A 200 -0.73 -8.30 -8.22
CA ALA A 200 -1.78 -9.03 -8.92
C ALA A 200 -2.41 -10.07 -7.99
N LEU A 201 -3.73 -10.22 -8.05
CA LEU A 201 -4.52 -11.19 -7.30
C LEU A 201 -5.11 -12.26 -8.23
N GLU A 202 -5.20 -13.49 -7.73
CA GLU A 202 -5.81 -14.63 -8.47
C GLU A 202 -7.31 -14.46 -8.66
N GLU A 203 -7.94 -13.70 -7.77
CA GLU A 203 -9.37 -13.42 -7.78
C GLU A 203 -9.63 -11.98 -7.36
N GLN A 204 -10.79 -11.47 -7.76
CA GLN A 204 -11.20 -10.11 -7.40
C GLN A 204 -11.61 -10.07 -5.92
N PRO A 205 -10.98 -9.21 -5.09
CA PRO A 205 -11.35 -9.10 -3.70
C PRO A 205 -12.71 -8.40 -3.57
N THR A 206 -13.44 -8.70 -2.50
CA THR A 206 -14.61 -7.90 -2.11
C THR A 206 -14.12 -6.56 -1.57
N VAL A 207 -14.76 -5.46 -1.99
CA VAL A 207 -14.42 -4.09 -1.57
C VAL A 207 -15.37 -3.64 -0.46
N HIS A 208 -14.84 -2.96 0.55
CA HIS A 208 -15.61 -2.21 1.55
C HIS A 208 -15.11 -0.77 1.56
N ILE A 209 -15.86 0.14 0.93
CA ILE A 209 -15.43 1.54 0.79
C ILE A 209 -15.51 2.27 2.12
N GLU A 210 -14.50 3.09 2.42
CA GLU A 210 -14.55 4.06 3.51
C GLU A 210 -15.20 5.36 2.98
N PRO A 211 -16.40 5.75 3.46
CA PRO A 211 -17.21 6.80 2.82
C PRO A 211 -16.70 8.24 3.04
N TYR A 212 -15.79 8.50 3.99
CA TYR A 212 -15.19 9.83 4.15
C TYR A 212 -14.10 10.07 3.09
N GLU A 213 -13.39 9.03 2.68
CA GLU A 213 -12.29 9.11 1.71
C GLU A 213 -12.69 8.75 0.27
N VAL A 214 -13.59 7.75 0.13
CA VAL A 214 -13.96 7.13 -1.14
C VAL A 214 -15.42 7.39 -1.50
N LYS A 215 -15.65 7.97 -2.69
CA LYS A 215 -16.98 8.19 -3.26
C LYS A 215 -17.55 6.93 -3.91
N ASP A 216 -16.74 6.26 -4.72
CA ASP A 216 -17.06 5.01 -5.40
C ASP A 216 -15.79 4.23 -5.74
N CYS A 217 -15.95 2.97 -6.13
CA CYS A 217 -14.88 2.13 -6.66
C CYS A 217 -15.28 1.52 -8.00
N ALA A 218 -14.31 1.36 -8.90
CA ALA A 218 -14.51 0.77 -10.21
C ALA A 218 -13.40 -0.24 -10.53
N VAL A 219 -13.80 -1.42 -10.99
CA VAL A 219 -12.90 -2.41 -11.59
C VAL A 219 -12.89 -2.17 -13.09
N ARG A 220 -11.75 -1.67 -13.60
CA ARG A 220 -11.62 -1.26 -15.00
C ARG A 220 -10.77 -2.24 -15.79
N LYS A 221 -11.19 -2.48 -17.02
CA LYS A 221 -10.39 -3.18 -18.02
C LYS A 221 -9.34 -2.19 -18.56
N PRO A 222 -8.08 -2.64 -18.78
CA PRO A 222 -7.08 -1.89 -19.53
C PRO A 222 -7.58 -1.39 -20.89
#